data_AF-A0A7I8DKT4-F1
#
_entry.id   AF-A0A7I8DKT4-F1
#
_cell.length_a   1.000
_cell.length_b   1.000
_cell.length_c   1.000
_cell.angle_alpha   90.00
_cell.angle_beta   90.00
_cell.angle_gamma   90.00
#
_symmetry.space_group_name_H-M   'P 1'
#
loop_
_entity.id
_entity.type
_entity.pdbx_description
1 polymer ?
#
loop_
_entity_poly.entity_id
_entity_poly.type
_entity_poly.pdbx_seq_one_letter_code
_entity_poly.pdbx_strand_id
1 'polypeptide(L)' 'MFVYTVKPGDSLFLISQKYDIPIDTIRAVNGLTENNVVPGLALLITNRYYTVQPGDTLYSI' A
#
# COMPACT_ATOMS: atom_id res chain seq x y z
N MET A 1 1.18 7.98 7.39
CA MET A 1 1.89 6.70 7.60
C MET A 1 1.52 6.13 8.96
N PHE A 2 1.05 4.88 9.01
CA PHE A 2 0.73 4.16 10.25
C PHE A 2 0.88 2.65 10.04
N VAL A 3 0.90 1.88 11.12
CA VAL A 3 0.94 0.41 11.05
C VAL A 3 -0.47 -0.15 11.25
N TYR A 4 -0.90 -1.01 10.33
CA TYR A 4 -2.16 -1.73 10.37
C TYR A 4 -1.91 -3.21 10.61
N THR A 5 -2.53 -3.78 11.65
CA THR A 5 -2.51 -5.23 11.89
C THR A 5 -3.64 -5.90 11.13
N VAL A 6 -3.30 -6.81 10.23
CA VAL A 6 -4.24 -7.60 9.42
C VAL A 6 -5.15 -8.43 10.34
N LYS A 7 -6.45 -8.41 10.07
CA LYS A 7 -7.47 -9.14 10.83
C LYS A 7 -7.97 -10.37 10.07
N PRO A 8 -8.60 -11.35 10.76
CA PRO A 8 -9.29 -12.44 10.07
C PRO A 8 -10.32 -11.91 9.06
N GLY A 9 -10.21 -12.38 7.81
CA GLY A 9 -11.07 -11.95 6.71
C GLY A 9 -10.55 -10.75 5.91
N ASP A 10 -9.45 -10.11 6.34
CA ASP A 10 -8.81 -9.06 5.55
C ASP A 10 -8.07 -9.65 4.35
N SER A 11 -8.00 -8.86 3.28
CA SER A 11 -7.15 -9.10 2.12
C SER A 11 -6.44 -7.80 1.73
N LEU A 12 -5.33 -7.88 1.00
CA LEU A 12 -4.66 -6.68 0.48
C LEU A 12 -5.60 -5.83 -0.38
N PHE A 13 -6.54 -6.44 -1.10
CA PHE A 13 -7.55 -5.72 -1.87
C PHE A 13 -8.49 -4.89 -0.99
N LEU A 14 -9.04 -5.49 0.08
CA LEU A 14 -9.93 -4.77 1.00
C LEU A 14 -9.19 -3.65 1.74
N ILE A 15 -7.95 -3.90 2.15
CA ILE A 15 -7.10 -2.90 2.81
C ILE A 15 -6.76 -1.76 1.83
N SER A 16 -6.41 -2.09 0.59
CA SER A 16 -6.14 -1.13 -0.50
C SER A 16 -7.34 -0.22 -0.73
N GLN A 17 -8.54 -0.79 -0.89
CA GLN A 17 -9.77 -0.02 -1.10
C GLN A 17 -10.12 0.84 0.12
N LYS A 18 -9.94 0.31 1.33
CA LYS A 18 -10.26 1.02 2.57
C LYS A 18 -9.42 2.29 2.76
N TYR A 19 -8.16 2.26 2.37
CA TYR A 19 -7.23 3.37 2.56
C TYR A 19 -6.92 4.13 1.27
N ASP A 20 -7.55 3.76 0.16
CA ASP A 20 -7.31 4.32 -1.18
C ASP A 20 -5.83 4.33 -1.57
N ILE A 21 -5.17 3.18 -1.34
CA ILE A 21 -3.73 2.99 -1.66
C ILE A 21 -3.60 1.81 -2.61
N PRO A 22 -2.88 1.94 -3.74
CA PRO A 22 -2.65 0.83 -4.65
C PRO A 22 -2.01 -0.38 -3.96
N ILE A 23 -2.46 -1.59 -4.28
CA ILE A 23 -1.92 -2.84 -3.73
C ILE A 23 -0.41 -2.90 -3.91
N ASP A 24 0.10 -2.50 -5.07
CA ASP A 24 1.53 -2.49 -5.38
C ASP A 24 2.31 -1.56 -4.46
N THR A 25 1.72 -0.44 -4.03
CA THR A 25 2.34 0.46 -3.05
C THR A 25 2.41 -0.21 -1.68
N ILE A 26 1.33 -0.84 -1.23
CA ILE A 26 1.33 -1.58 0.04
C ILE A 26 2.37 -2.69 0.00
N ARG A 27 2.48 -3.42 -1.11
CA ARG A 27 3.46 -4.47 -1.30
C ARG A 27 4.89 -3.97 -1.28
N ALA A 28 5.19 -2.95 -2.08
CA ALA A 28 6.54 -2.38 -2.19
C ALA A 28 7.04 -1.86 -0.84
N VAL A 29 6.17 -1.18 -0.08
CA VAL A 29 6.50 -0.64 1.24
C VAL A 29 6.69 -1.73 2.29
N ASN A 30 6.00 -2.87 2.17
CA ASN A 30 6.07 -3.97 3.11
C ASN A 30 6.96 -5.15 2.66
N GLY A 31 7.65 -5.02 1.52
CA GLY A 31 8.49 -6.09 0.96
C GLY A 31 7.73 -7.35 0.56
N LEU A 32 6.45 -7.23 0.20
CA LEU A 32 5.60 -8.38 -0.14
C LEU A 32 5.74 -8.75 -1.62
N THR A 33 6.10 -10.00 -1.87
CA THR A 33 6.18 -10.58 -3.24
C THR A 33 4.83 -11.06 -3.75
N GLU A 34 3.90 -11.39 -2.85
CA GLU A 34 2.57 -11.90 -3.16
C GLU A 34 1.47 -11.03 -2.54
N ASN A 35 0.22 -11.26 -2.98
CA ASN A 35 -0.95 -10.55 -2.46
C ASN A 35 -1.56 -11.22 -1.21
N ASN A 36 -0.98 -12.34 -0.75
CA ASN A 36 -1.46 -13.04 0.43
C ASN A 36 -1.00 -12.35 1.70
N VAL A 37 -1.95 -12.15 2.62
CA VAL A 37 -1.70 -11.63 3.96
C VAL A 37 -2.35 -12.53 4.99
N VAL A 38 -1.71 -12.65 6.14
CA VAL A 38 -2.19 -13.50 7.24
C VAL A 38 -2.63 -12.63 8.42
N PRO A 39 -3.65 -13.06 9.19
CA PRO A 39 -4.03 -12.36 10.42
C PRO A 39 -2.84 -12.20 11.37
N GLY A 40 -2.69 -11.02 11.96
CA GLY A 40 -1.57 -10.66 12.82
C GLY A 40 -0.37 -10.03 12.10
N LEU A 41 -0.32 -10.07 10.76
CA LEU A 41 0.72 -9.37 10.00
C LEU A 41 0.59 -7.85 10.19
N ALA A 42 1.70 -7.20 10.52
CA ALA A 42 1.78 -5.75 10.61
C ALA A 42 2.16 -5.17 9.24
N LEU A 43 1.25 -4.39 8.65
CA LEU A 43 1.46 -3.69 7.39
C LEU A 43 1.68 -2.20 7.65
N LEU A 44 2.78 -1.66 7.14
CA LEU A 44 3.00 -0.24 7.01
C LEU A 44 2.12 0.31 5.90
N ILE A 45 1.15 1.14 6.27
CA ILE A 45 0.22 1.80 5.35
C ILE A 45 0.66 3.25 5.20
N THR A 46 1.01 3.62 3.98
CA THR A 46 1.42 4.99 3.64
C THR A 46 0.93 5.38 2.26
N ASN A 47 0.43 6.61 2.16
CA ASN A 47 0.21 7.28 0.90
C ASN A 47 1.53 7.89 0.45
N ARG A 48 2.13 7.33 -0.60
CA ARG A 48 3.23 8.02 -1.29
C ARG A 48 2.59 9.03 -2.23
N TYR A 49 2.24 10.21 -1.72
CA TYR A 49 1.93 11.32 -2.62
C TYR A 49 3.24 11.74 -3.28
N TYR A 50 3.35 11.49 -4.57
CA TYR A 50 4.40 12.11 -5.34
C TYR A 50 4.06 13.59 -5.51
N THR A 51 4.89 14.47 -4.95
CA THR A 51 4.79 15.90 -5.22
C THR A 51 5.52 16.14 -6.54
N VAL A 52 4.77 16.49 -7.58
CA VAL A 52 5.34 16.78 -8.90
C VAL A 52 6.41 17.86 -8.81
N GLN A 53 7.56 17.61 -9.41
CA GLN A 53 8.68 18.54 -9.50
C GLN A 53 8.69 19.23 -10.88
N PRO A 54 9.27 20.44 -11.01
CA PRO A 54 9.42 21.09 -12.31
C PRO A 54 10.21 20.20 -13.28
N GLY A 55 9.57 19.81 -14.39
CA GLY A 55 10.15 18.90 -15.38
C GLY A 55 9.50 17.52 -15.42
N ASP A 56 8.67 17.17 -14.44
CA ASP A 56 7.89 15.94 -14.49
C ASP A 56 6.73 16.04 -15.50
N THR A 57 6.48 14.93 -16.19
CA THR A 57 5.29 14.72 -17.00
C THR A 57 4.40 13.66 -16.35
N LEU A 58 3.11 13.64 -16.70
CA LEU A 58 2.17 12.58 -16.29
C LEU A 58 2.62 11.17 -16.75
N TYR A 59 3.55 11.08 -17.69
CA TYR A 59 4.09 9.82 -18.19
C TYR A 59 5.30 9.31 -17.39
N SER A 60 5.91 10.18 -16.58
CA SER A 60 7.17 9.92 -15.86
C SER A 60 6.99 9.75 -14.35
N ILE A 61 5.74 9.77 -13.87
CA ILE A 61 5.36 9.59 -12.46
C ILE A 61 4.47 8.38 -12.26
#